data_AF-A0A9P7AAU3-F1
#
_entry.id   AF-A0A9P7AAU3-F1
#
_cell.length_a   1.000
_cell.length_b   1.000
_cell.length_c   1.000
_cell.angle_alpha   90.00
_cell.angle_beta   90.00
_cell.angle_gamma   90.00
#
_symmetry.space_group_name_H-M   'P 1'
#
loop_
_entity.id
_entity.type
_entity.pdbx_description
1 polymer ?
#
loop_
_entity_poly.entity_id
_entity_poly.type
_entity_poly.pdbx_seq_one_letter_code
_entity_poly.pdbx_strand_id
1 'polypeptide(L)'
;VEFLCVQINDPNTQFAKICDIIVSFTLPHLPCQLPLTVLHRIILQHLISRVRPLLAFQPIKRTQAVELDHLLAQHIHEYYHFPFHFNSALLSLPVESFGFGFPSISRLNSTIALQGMMITLADWMCGLNHCVYPLDRPSVDQSFSCCRHSLPSLWITAHETLHSASLTVPMTDQSFLLGDVALQHLLCACPSSSFPLSSYDVLTLKTEGYRHLSGSHGPSSPSSLTL
;
A
#
# COMPACT_ATOMS: atom_id res chain seq x y z
N VAL A 1 -22.47 -6.56 -25.67
CA VAL A 1 -23.14 -5.73 -24.65
C VAL A 1 -22.09 -4.73 -24.18
N GLU A 2 -22.16 -3.53 -24.73
CA GLU A 2 -21.18 -2.46 -24.56
C GLU A 2 -21.71 -1.57 -23.43
N PHE A 3 -21.29 -1.86 -22.20
CA PHE A 3 -21.71 -1.08 -21.02
C PHE A 3 -20.57 -0.10 -20.68
N LEU A 4 -20.86 1.19 -20.89
CA LEU A 4 -20.01 2.38 -20.69
C LEU A 4 -18.87 2.55 -21.73
N CYS A 5 -19.07 3.45 -22.70
CA CYS A 5 -18.08 3.94 -23.69
C CYS A 5 -16.93 4.77 -23.08
N VAL A 6 -16.39 4.33 -21.94
CA VAL A 6 -15.09 4.79 -21.43
C VAL A 6 -14.16 3.60 -21.61
N GLN A 7 -12.96 3.80 -22.13
CA GLN A 7 -11.96 2.73 -22.18
C GLN A 7 -11.55 2.38 -20.74
N ILE A 8 -12.32 1.51 -20.07
CA ILE A 8 -12.21 1.15 -18.65
C ILE A 8 -10.96 0.29 -18.36
N ASN A 9 -10.11 0.04 -19.35
CA ASN A 9 -8.99 -0.90 -19.22
C ASN A 9 -7.68 -0.44 -19.90
N ASP A 10 -7.38 0.87 -19.90
CA ASP A 10 -6.06 1.37 -20.35
C ASP A 10 -5.17 1.91 -19.21
N PRO A 11 -4.37 1.03 -18.56
CA PRO A 11 -3.49 1.44 -17.47
C PRO A 11 -2.34 2.35 -17.93
N ASN A 12 -2.01 2.39 -19.23
CA ASN A 12 -0.90 3.21 -19.72
C ASN A 12 -1.32 4.68 -19.82
N THR A 13 -2.51 4.95 -20.34
CA THR A 13 -3.09 6.31 -20.33
C THR A 13 -3.28 6.81 -18.89
N GLN A 14 -3.68 5.92 -17.97
CA GLN A 14 -3.81 6.28 -16.56
C GLN A 14 -2.45 6.61 -15.92
N PHE A 15 -1.41 5.83 -16.23
CA PHE A 15 -0.04 6.12 -15.80
C PHE A 15 0.43 7.49 -16.31
N ALA A 16 0.22 7.80 -17.58
CA ALA A 16 0.61 9.10 -18.16
C ALA A 16 -0.06 10.27 -17.42
N LYS A 17 -1.37 10.17 -17.15
CA LYS A 17 -2.10 11.19 -16.37
C LYS A 17 -1.52 11.39 -14.96
N ILE A 18 -1.17 10.31 -14.27
CA ILE A 18 -0.59 10.40 -12.93
C ILE A 18 0.82 11.00 -13.00
N CYS A 19 1.61 10.60 -14.00
CA CYS A 19 2.93 11.18 -14.26
C CYS A 19 2.83 12.69 -14.45
N ASP A 20 1.92 13.17 -15.31
CA ASP A 20 1.69 14.60 -15.54
C ASP A 20 1.31 15.35 -14.25
N ILE A 21 0.51 14.73 -13.37
CA ILE A 21 0.16 15.32 -12.07
C ILE A 21 1.39 15.47 -11.17
N ILE A 22 2.29 14.48 -11.16
CA ILE A 22 3.52 14.53 -10.35
C ILE A 22 4.49 15.55 -10.93
N VAL A 23 4.70 15.57 -12.25
CA VAL A 23 5.63 16.50 -12.92
C VAL A 23 5.15 17.95 -12.80
N SER A 24 3.83 18.18 -12.90
CA SER A 24 3.25 19.52 -12.74
C SER A 24 3.13 19.96 -11.28
N PHE A 25 3.43 19.09 -10.31
CA PHE A 25 3.34 19.41 -8.90
C PHE A 25 4.55 20.24 -8.46
N THR A 26 4.32 21.54 -8.26
CA THR A 26 5.34 22.46 -7.78
C THR A 26 5.31 22.58 -6.27
N LEU A 27 6.47 22.42 -5.63
CA LEU A 27 6.64 22.72 -4.22
C LEU A 27 6.77 24.23 -3.98
N PRO A 28 6.23 24.76 -2.88
CA PRO A 28 6.33 26.19 -2.60
C PRO A 28 7.78 26.62 -2.40
N HIS A 29 8.21 27.60 -3.19
CA HIS A 29 9.51 28.24 -3.04
C HIS A 29 9.42 29.27 -1.91
N LEU A 30 10.03 28.94 -0.79
CA LEU A 30 10.14 29.80 0.38
C LEU A 30 11.60 30.20 0.59
N PRO A 31 11.89 31.34 1.24
CA PRO A 31 13.26 31.75 1.54
C PRO A 31 13.99 30.78 2.47
N CYS A 32 13.27 29.90 3.16
CA CYS A 32 13.81 28.80 3.96
C CYS A 32 13.18 27.47 3.50
N GLN A 33 13.97 26.40 3.50
CA GLN A 33 13.48 25.07 3.14
C GLN A 33 12.42 24.59 4.14
N LEU A 34 11.36 23.96 3.64
CA LEU A 34 10.34 23.39 4.49
C LEU A 34 10.87 22.20 5.29
N PRO A 35 10.50 22.06 6.58
CA PRO A 35 10.76 20.84 7.32
C PRO A 35 10.15 19.62 6.61
N LEU A 36 10.84 18.47 6.66
CA LEU A 36 10.41 17.20 6.04
C LEU A 36 8.98 16.81 6.41
N THR A 37 8.57 17.05 7.65
CA THR A 37 7.21 16.75 8.14
C THR A 37 6.13 17.61 7.48
N VAL A 38 6.45 18.87 7.18
CA VAL A 38 5.53 19.78 6.48
C VAL A 38 5.42 19.38 5.02
N LEU A 39 6.56 19.08 4.37
CA LEU A 39 6.57 18.59 3.00
C LEU A 39 5.77 17.29 2.87
N HIS A 40 5.95 16.35 3.80
CA HIS A 40 5.19 15.12 3.86
C HIS A 40 3.68 15.37 3.88
N ARG A 41 3.21 16.30 4.73
CA ARG A 41 1.79 16.67 4.80
C ARG A 41 1.29 17.29 3.50
N ILE A 42 2.07 18.18 2.89
CA ILE A 42 1.71 18.82 1.61
C ILE A 42 1.53 17.75 0.53
N ILE A 43 2.47 16.82 0.41
CA ILE A 43 2.40 15.72 -0.57
C ILE A 43 1.17 14.84 -0.31
N LEU A 44 0.92 14.46 0.94
CA LEU A 44 -0.25 13.65 1.29
C LEU A 44 -1.57 14.36 0.94
N GLN A 45 -1.67 15.64 1.27
CA GLN A 45 -2.92 16.41 1.14
C GLN A 45 -3.19 16.89 -0.28
N HIS A 46 -2.16 17.22 -1.05
CA HIS A 46 -2.34 17.82 -2.39
C HIS A 46 -2.03 16.87 -3.53
N LEU A 47 -0.97 16.07 -3.41
CA LEU A 47 -0.58 15.14 -4.46
C LEU A 47 -1.36 13.83 -4.34
N ILE A 48 -1.26 13.16 -3.19
CA ILE A 48 -1.88 11.84 -3.01
C ILE A 48 -3.41 11.91 -3.06
N SER A 49 -4.02 13.00 -2.58
CA SER A 49 -5.47 13.21 -2.69
C SER A 49 -5.98 13.23 -4.14
N ARG A 50 -5.15 13.67 -5.10
CA ARG A 50 -5.46 13.66 -6.54
C ARG A 50 -5.12 12.33 -7.21
N VAL A 51 -4.03 11.70 -6.80
CA VAL A 51 -3.57 10.42 -7.37
C VAL A 51 -4.46 9.25 -6.92
N ARG A 52 -4.88 9.23 -5.65
CA ARG A 52 -5.67 8.15 -5.07
C ARG A 52 -6.99 7.84 -5.82
N PRO A 53 -7.85 8.82 -6.15
CA PRO A 53 -9.08 8.52 -6.90
C PRO A 53 -8.81 7.98 -8.31
N LEU A 54 -7.71 8.42 -8.95
CA LEU A 54 -7.30 7.88 -10.24
C LEU A 54 -6.90 6.40 -10.12
N LEU A 55 -6.12 6.05 -9.11
CA LEU A 55 -5.76 4.65 -8.86
C LEU A 55 -6.97 3.81 -8.42
N ALA A 56 -7.89 4.40 -7.65
CA ALA A 56 -9.14 3.76 -7.25
C ALA A 56 -10.05 3.46 -8.44
N PHE A 57 -10.07 4.35 -9.44
CA PHE A 57 -10.77 4.12 -10.69
C PHE A 57 -10.11 3.02 -11.50
N GLN A 58 -8.78 3.08 -11.66
CA GLN A 58 -8.03 2.09 -12.42
C GLN A 58 -6.59 1.96 -11.89
N PRO A 59 -6.23 0.82 -11.29
CA PRO A 59 -4.85 0.51 -10.93
C PRO A 59 -3.96 0.38 -12.16
N ILE A 60 -2.71 0.81 -11.99
CA ILE A 60 -1.65 0.74 -13.00
C ILE A 60 -0.74 -0.46 -12.75
N LYS A 61 0.14 -0.76 -13.70
CA LYS A 61 1.11 -1.86 -13.56
C LYS A 61 2.07 -1.58 -12.40
N ARG A 62 2.57 -2.64 -11.76
CA ARG A 62 3.53 -2.53 -10.65
C ARG A 62 4.78 -1.75 -11.03
N THR A 63 5.38 -2.04 -12.19
CA THR A 63 6.60 -1.36 -12.67
C THR A 63 6.38 0.14 -12.84
N GLN A 64 5.24 0.53 -13.41
CA GLN A 64 4.82 1.92 -13.56
C GLN A 64 4.62 2.60 -12.21
N ALA A 65 3.99 1.92 -11.23
CA ALA A 65 3.79 2.50 -9.92
C ALA A 65 5.10 2.73 -9.15
N VAL A 66 6.09 1.84 -9.33
CA VAL A 66 7.45 2.02 -8.80
C VAL A 66 8.17 3.18 -9.48
N GLU A 67 8.02 3.33 -10.80
CA GLU A 67 8.56 4.47 -11.55
C GLU A 67 8.02 5.81 -11.04
N LEU A 68 6.72 5.89 -10.71
CA LEU A 68 6.14 7.09 -10.09
C LEU A 68 6.69 7.38 -8.70
N ASP A 69 7.00 6.34 -7.90
CA ASP A 69 7.68 6.50 -6.61
C ASP A 69 9.09 7.06 -6.79
N HIS A 70 9.83 6.61 -7.82
CA HIS A 70 11.13 7.16 -8.16
C HIS A 70 11.05 8.63 -8.60
N LEU A 71 10.05 8.97 -9.42
CA LEU A 71 9.82 10.34 -9.88
C LEU A 71 9.50 11.29 -8.71
N LEU A 72 8.63 10.85 -7.79
CA LEU A 72 8.33 11.60 -6.57
C LEU A 72 9.57 11.79 -5.70
N ALA A 73 10.38 10.74 -5.56
CA ALA A 73 11.62 10.79 -4.81
C ALA A 73 12.66 11.72 -5.44
N GLN A 74 12.73 11.76 -6.77
CA GLN A 74 13.57 12.70 -7.49
C GLN A 74 13.14 14.16 -7.23
N HIS A 75 11.84 14.47 -7.29
CA HIS A 75 11.37 15.83 -6.98
C HIS A 75 11.69 16.28 -5.55
N ILE A 76 11.57 15.39 -4.57
CA ILE A 76 11.91 15.70 -3.18
C ILE A 76 13.43 15.86 -3.02
N HIS A 77 14.21 15.02 -3.70
CA HIS A 77 15.66 15.12 -3.73
C HIS A 77 16.12 16.46 -4.32
N GLU A 78 15.53 16.88 -5.43
CA GLU A 78 15.80 18.17 -6.07
C GLU A 78 15.43 19.34 -5.16
N TYR A 79 14.31 19.25 -4.42
CA TYR A 79 13.87 20.29 -3.49
C TYR A 79 14.85 20.51 -2.31
N TYR A 80 15.38 19.41 -1.74
CA TYR A 80 16.32 19.49 -0.61
C TYR A 80 17.78 19.62 -1.02
N HIS A 81 18.10 19.40 -2.30
CA HIS A 81 19.48 19.35 -2.80
C HIS A 81 20.36 18.38 -2.00
N PHE A 82 19.89 17.15 -1.76
CA PHE A 82 20.69 16.19 -1.01
C PHE A 82 22.04 15.92 -1.72
N PRO A 83 23.16 15.82 -1.00
CA PRO A 83 24.49 15.67 -1.61
C PRO A 83 24.79 14.24 -2.10
N PHE A 84 23.82 13.33 -2.04
CA PHE A 84 23.96 11.92 -2.37
C PHE A 84 22.81 11.43 -3.25
N HIS A 85 23.03 10.34 -3.99
CA HIS A 85 21.97 9.70 -4.77
C HIS A 85 20.85 9.20 -3.85
N PHE A 86 19.68 9.81 -3.95
CA PHE A 86 18.59 9.55 -3.04
C PHE A 86 17.90 8.22 -3.39
N ASN A 87 17.87 7.31 -2.41
CA ASN A 87 17.18 6.04 -2.54
C ASN A 87 15.67 6.25 -2.30
N SER A 88 14.85 6.02 -3.33
CA SER A 88 13.39 6.15 -3.24
C SER A 88 12.75 5.22 -2.20
N ALA A 89 13.38 4.10 -1.87
CA ALA A 89 12.90 3.21 -0.83
C ALA A 89 12.97 3.87 0.55
N LEU A 90 14.03 4.64 0.85
CA LEU A 90 14.17 5.34 2.13
C LEU A 90 13.07 6.39 2.33
N LEU A 91 12.61 7.00 1.24
CA LEU A 91 11.55 7.99 1.29
C LEU A 91 10.24 7.40 1.86
N SER A 92 9.85 6.22 1.37
CA SER A 92 8.56 5.61 1.67
C SER A 92 8.58 4.57 2.81
N LEU A 93 9.78 4.21 3.27
CA LEU A 93 9.95 3.37 4.44
C LEU A 93 9.36 4.06 5.68
N PRO A 94 8.73 3.29 6.59
CA PRO A 94 8.25 3.82 7.86
C PRO A 94 9.39 4.42 8.69
N VAL A 95 9.06 5.38 9.55
CA VAL A 95 10.05 6.04 10.42
C VAL A 95 10.67 5.05 11.40
N GLU A 96 9.89 4.05 11.83
CA GLU A 96 10.33 2.93 12.68
C GLU A 96 11.40 2.07 12.00
N SER A 97 11.46 2.09 10.67
CA SER A 97 12.45 1.40 9.84
C SER A 97 13.52 2.35 9.30
N PHE A 98 13.75 3.48 9.98
CA PHE A 98 14.71 4.52 9.59
C PHE A 98 14.43 5.18 8.22
N GLY A 99 13.17 5.15 7.78
CA GLY A 99 12.72 5.88 6.60
C GLY A 99 12.14 7.26 6.91
N PHE A 100 11.68 7.95 5.86
CA PHE A 100 11.07 9.28 5.98
C PHE A 100 9.53 9.25 6.06
N GLY A 101 8.91 8.08 5.92
CA GLY A 101 7.48 7.90 6.12
C GLY A 101 6.57 8.50 5.05
N PHE A 102 7.11 8.86 3.88
CA PHE A 102 6.30 9.42 2.80
C PHE A 102 5.36 8.38 2.18
N PRO A 103 4.24 8.82 1.57
CA PRO A 103 3.35 7.92 0.87
C PRO A 103 4.05 7.28 -0.33
N SER A 104 3.85 5.98 -0.50
CA SER A 104 4.25 5.25 -1.70
C SER A 104 3.03 5.01 -2.59
N ILE A 105 3.15 5.45 -3.83
CA ILE A 105 2.20 5.24 -4.92
C ILE A 105 2.15 3.75 -5.27
N SER A 106 3.27 3.03 -5.29
CA SER A 106 3.27 1.58 -5.53
C SER A 106 2.54 0.79 -4.45
N ARG A 107 2.73 1.16 -3.17
CA ARG A 107 1.98 0.58 -2.04
C ARG A 107 0.49 0.91 -2.13
N LEU A 108 0.15 2.17 -2.42
CA LEU A 108 -1.24 2.61 -2.56
C LEU A 108 -1.96 1.91 -3.72
N ASN A 109 -1.30 1.78 -4.88
CA ASN A 109 -1.80 1.04 -6.04
C ASN A 109 -2.08 -0.43 -5.70
N SER A 110 -1.13 -1.06 -5.01
CA SER A 110 -1.25 -2.45 -4.55
C SER A 110 -2.46 -2.64 -3.63
N THR A 111 -2.61 -1.80 -2.60
CA THR A 111 -3.72 -1.89 -1.65
C THR A 111 -5.07 -1.70 -2.34
N ILE A 112 -5.17 -0.73 -3.24
CA ILE A 112 -6.40 -0.46 -3.99
C ILE A 112 -6.75 -1.63 -4.91
N ALA A 113 -5.76 -2.19 -5.62
CA ALA A 113 -5.97 -3.34 -6.50
C ALA A 113 -6.50 -4.55 -5.71
N LEU A 114 -5.88 -4.85 -4.57
CA LEU A 114 -6.33 -5.94 -3.68
C LEU A 114 -7.77 -5.72 -3.19
N GLN A 115 -8.10 -4.49 -2.78
CA GLN A 115 -9.44 -4.16 -2.31
C GLN A 115 -10.50 -4.32 -3.42
N GLY A 116 -10.22 -3.84 -4.62
CA GLY A 116 -11.13 -3.98 -5.76
C GLY A 116 -11.32 -5.42 -6.22
N MET A 117 -10.29 -6.26 -6.08
CA MET A 117 -10.34 -7.66 -6.44
C MET A 117 -11.33 -8.42 -5.57
N MET A 118 -11.35 -8.12 -4.26
CA MET A 118 -12.31 -8.75 -3.33
C MET A 118 -13.78 -8.44 -3.70
N ILE A 119 -14.06 -7.26 -4.24
CA ILE A 119 -15.43 -6.86 -4.63
C ILE A 119 -15.91 -7.66 -5.85
N THR A 120 -15.01 -7.97 -6.78
CA THR A 120 -15.32 -8.62 -8.06
C THR A 120 -15.01 -10.12 -8.05
N LEU A 121 -14.61 -10.67 -6.90
CA LEU A 121 -14.16 -12.05 -6.70
C LEU A 121 -15.23 -13.09 -7.09
N ALA A 122 -16.47 -12.85 -6.67
CA ALA A 122 -17.57 -13.78 -6.93
C ALA A 122 -17.90 -13.89 -8.44
N ASP A 123 -17.94 -12.74 -9.13
CA ASP A 123 -18.24 -12.69 -10.57
C ASP A 123 -17.18 -13.42 -11.38
N TRP A 124 -15.90 -13.26 -10.99
CA TRP A 124 -14.78 -13.88 -11.69
C TRP A 124 -14.68 -15.39 -11.45
N MET A 125 -14.83 -15.83 -10.19
CA MET A 125 -14.70 -17.24 -9.80
C MET A 125 -15.57 -18.11 -10.69
N CYS A 126 -16.85 -17.77 -10.82
CA CYS A 126 -17.80 -18.59 -11.56
C CYS A 126 -17.88 -18.27 -13.05
N GLY A 127 -17.57 -17.04 -13.48
CA GLY A 127 -17.59 -16.67 -14.88
C GLY A 127 -16.41 -17.21 -15.69
N LEU A 128 -15.21 -17.26 -15.10
CA LEU A 128 -13.97 -17.52 -15.84
C LEU A 128 -13.10 -18.63 -15.26
N ASN A 129 -13.25 -19.00 -13.99
CA ASN A 129 -12.38 -19.99 -13.34
C ASN A 129 -13.12 -21.24 -12.87
N HIS A 130 -14.22 -21.63 -13.54
CA HIS A 130 -15.01 -22.82 -13.20
C HIS A 130 -15.43 -22.91 -11.73
N CYS A 131 -15.71 -21.77 -11.09
CA CYS A 131 -15.99 -21.62 -9.66
C CYS A 131 -14.85 -22.11 -8.73
N VAL A 132 -13.62 -22.23 -9.23
CA VAL A 132 -12.42 -22.51 -8.43
C VAL A 132 -11.90 -21.21 -7.84
N TYR A 133 -11.58 -21.24 -6.56
CA TYR A 133 -11.11 -20.06 -5.83
C TYR A 133 -9.66 -19.70 -6.22
N PRO A 134 -9.40 -18.49 -6.76
CA PRO A 134 -8.10 -18.14 -7.35
C PRO A 134 -7.01 -17.68 -6.38
N LEU A 135 -7.38 -17.33 -5.15
CA LEU A 135 -6.43 -16.74 -4.18
C LEU A 135 -5.90 -17.79 -3.20
N ASP A 136 -6.27 -19.05 -3.40
CA ASP A 136 -5.75 -20.19 -2.64
C ASP A 136 -4.44 -20.69 -3.27
N ARG A 137 -3.59 -21.32 -2.46
CA ARG A 137 -2.20 -21.70 -2.78
C ARG A 137 -1.96 -22.26 -4.19
N PRO A 138 -2.73 -23.24 -4.69
CA PRO A 138 -2.45 -23.82 -6.02
C PRO A 138 -2.73 -22.86 -7.19
N SER A 139 -3.47 -21.77 -6.96
CA SER A 139 -3.91 -20.80 -7.96
C SER A 139 -3.07 -19.51 -7.94
N VAL A 140 -2.39 -19.21 -6.83
CA VAL A 140 -1.53 -18.02 -6.69
C VAL A 140 -0.27 -18.14 -7.54
N ASP A 141 0.25 -19.35 -7.75
CA ASP A 141 1.44 -19.61 -8.57
C ASP A 141 1.16 -19.52 -10.10
N GLN A 142 -0.12 -19.42 -10.50
CA GLN A 142 -0.49 -19.32 -11.91
C GLN A 142 -0.43 -17.87 -12.39
N SER A 143 0.32 -17.61 -13.47
CA SER A 143 0.34 -16.27 -14.07
C SER A 143 -0.89 -16.06 -14.96
N PHE A 144 -1.72 -15.08 -14.61
CA PHE A 144 -2.86 -14.65 -15.43
C PHE A 144 -2.48 -13.61 -16.50
N SER A 145 -1.19 -13.43 -16.79
CA SER A 145 -0.69 -12.47 -17.78
C SER A 145 -1.24 -12.71 -19.20
N CYS A 146 -1.57 -13.97 -19.54
CA CYS A 146 -2.13 -14.33 -20.84
C CYS A 146 -3.61 -13.91 -20.97
N CYS A 147 -4.31 -13.73 -19.85
CA CYS A 147 -5.74 -13.40 -19.81
C CYS A 147 -6.01 -11.88 -19.82
N ARG A 148 -5.05 -11.06 -20.26
CA ARG A 148 -5.15 -9.58 -20.30
C ARG A 148 -6.36 -9.03 -21.05
N HIS A 149 -6.91 -9.79 -21.98
CA HIS A 149 -8.09 -9.39 -22.75
C HIS A 149 -9.42 -9.84 -22.13
N SER A 150 -9.39 -10.83 -21.24
CA SER A 150 -10.60 -11.33 -20.55
C SER A 150 -10.70 -10.83 -19.12
N LEU A 151 -9.58 -10.38 -18.51
CA LEU A 151 -9.53 -9.91 -17.13
C LEU A 151 -9.34 -8.40 -17.03
N PRO A 152 -10.03 -7.74 -16.07
CA PRO A 152 -9.72 -6.36 -15.73
C PRO A 152 -8.26 -6.21 -15.28
N SER A 153 -7.60 -5.10 -15.65
CA SER A 153 -6.20 -4.83 -15.25
C SER A 153 -6.02 -4.82 -13.73
N LEU A 154 -7.07 -4.43 -13.00
CA LEU A 154 -7.14 -4.44 -11.55
C LEU A 154 -6.85 -5.84 -10.98
N TRP A 155 -7.44 -6.88 -11.57
CA TRP A 155 -7.26 -8.27 -11.15
C TRP A 155 -5.84 -8.75 -11.32
N ILE A 156 -5.26 -8.46 -12.49
CA ILE A 156 -3.89 -8.86 -12.82
C ILE A 156 -2.93 -8.18 -11.84
N THR A 157 -3.13 -6.89 -11.58
CA THR A 157 -2.31 -6.13 -10.63
C THR A 157 -2.43 -6.66 -9.20
N ALA A 158 -3.65 -7.00 -8.77
CA ALA A 158 -3.91 -7.54 -7.44
C ALA A 158 -3.27 -8.93 -7.25
N HIS A 159 -3.43 -9.82 -8.25
CA HIS A 159 -2.83 -11.14 -8.23
C HIS A 159 -1.30 -11.08 -8.27
N GLU A 160 -0.71 -10.26 -9.15
CA GLU A 160 0.74 -10.01 -9.20
C GLU A 160 1.25 -9.49 -7.84
N THR A 161 0.46 -8.65 -7.18
CA THR A 161 0.79 -8.13 -5.84
C THR A 161 0.83 -9.25 -4.81
N LEU A 162 -0.21 -10.10 -4.74
CA LEU A 162 -0.26 -11.26 -3.83
C LEU A 162 0.90 -12.22 -4.07
N HIS A 163 1.14 -12.57 -5.33
CA HIS A 163 2.24 -13.44 -5.74
C HIS A 163 3.59 -12.84 -5.33
N SER A 164 3.82 -11.54 -5.57
CA SER A 164 5.08 -10.88 -5.19
C SER A 164 5.32 -10.81 -3.68
N ALA A 165 4.25 -10.83 -2.89
CA ALA A 165 4.30 -10.82 -1.42
C ALA A 165 4.27 -12.24 -0.83
N SER A 166 4.19 -13.28 -1.66
CA SER A 166 3.95 -14.67 -1.24
C SER A 166 2.75 -14.82 -0.30
N LEU A 167 1.71 -14.01 -0.54
CA LEU A 167 0.49 -13.99 0.26
C LEU A 167 -0.62 -14.77 -0.45
N THR A 168 -1.32 -15.59 0.32
CA THR A 168 -2.52 -16.30 -0.11
C THR A 168 -3.70 -15.86 0.73
N VAL A 169 -4.86 -15.67 0.12
CA VAL A 169 -6.09 -15.34 0.85
C VAL A 169 -6.90 -16.61 0.90
N PRO A 170 -6.94 -17.38 2.00
CA PRO A 170 -7.72 -18.60 2.05
C PRO A 170 -9.22 -18.28 2.03
N MET A 171 -10.03 -19.17 1.44
CA MET A 171 -11.49 -19.08 1.43
C MET A 171 -12.13 -19.47 2.78
N THR A 172 -11.41 -19.31 3.89
CA THR A 172 -11.96 -19.56 5.22
C THR A 172 -12.45 -18.25 5.78
N ASP A 173 -13.75 -18.19 6.10
CA ASP A 173 -14.28 -17.12 6.93
C ASP A 173 -13.66 -17.24 8.32
N GLN A 174 -12.61 -16.45 8.54
CA GLN A 174 -11.90 -16.35 9.83
C GLN A 174 -12.42 -15.17 10.65
N SER A 175 -13.61 -14.63 10.36
CA SER A 175 -14.22 -13.58 11.18
C SER A 175 -14.30 -13.98 12.67
N PHE A 176 -14.47 -15.27 12.95
CA PHE A 176 -14.45 -15.82 14.32
C PHE A 176 -13.07 -15.75 15.00
N LEU A 177 -11.96 -15.73 14.24
CA LEU A 177 -10.59 -15.53 14.74
C LEU A 177 -10.24 -14.06 14.95
N LEU A 178 -11.09 -13.15 14.48
CA LEU A 178 -10.96 -11.69 14.71
C LEU A 178 -11.84 -11.22 15.87
N GLY A 179 -12.46 -12.14 16.62
CA GLY A 179 -13.17 -11.82 17.85
C GLY A 179 -12.23 -11.41 18.98
N ASP A 180 -12.73 -10.60 19.92
CA ASP A 180 -12.00 -10.06 21.09
C ASP A 180 -11.11 -11.11 21.79
N VAL A 181 -11.59 -12.34 21.91
CA VAL A 181 -10.91 -13.46 22.58
C VAL A 181 -9.72 -14.00 21.77
N ALA A 182 -9.84 -14.04 20.44
CA ALA A 182 -8.80 -14.56 19.56
C ALA A 182 -7.64 -13.56 19.38
N LEU A 183 -7.94 -12.25 19.38
CA LEU A 183 -6.91 -11.20 19.47
C LEU A 183 -6.14 -11.27 20.79
N GLN A 184 -6.87 -11.47 21.90
CA GLN A 184 -6.24 -11.64 23.20
C GLN A 184 -5.35 -12.90 23.25
N HIS A 185 -5.80 -14.00 22.64
CA HIS A 185 -4.99 -15.21 22.50
C HIS A 185 -3.76 -15.02 21.62
N LEU A 186 -3.87 -14.30 20.49
CA LEU A 186 -2.73 -13.99 19.62
C LEU A 186 -1.68 -13.14 20.33
N LEU A 187 -2.12 -12.12 21.08
CA LEU A 187 -1.24 -11.28 21.90
C LEU A 187 -0.56 -12.09 23.03
N CYS A 188 -1.28 -13.05 23.64
CA CYS A 188 -0.70 -13.94 24.65
C CYS A 188 0.20 -15.05 24.09
N ALA A 189 -0.03 -15.48 22.84
CA ALA A 189 0.70 -16.58 22.21
C ALA A 189 1.97 -16.14 21.46
N CYS A 190 2.16 -14.85 21.17
CA CYS A 190 3.38 -14.30 20.58
C CYS A 190 4.40 -13.93 21.68
N PRO A 191 5.46 -14.73 21.93
CA PRO A 191 6.34 -14.53 23.09
C PRO A 191 7.51 -13.56 22.83
N SER A 192 7.42 -12.70 21.80
CA SER A 192 8.61 -12.02 21.24
C SER A 192 8.53 -10.49 21.13
N SER A 193 7.63 -9.80 21.83
CA SER A 193 7.81 -8.36 22.08
C SER A 193 8.41 -8.13 23.47
N SER A 194 9.59 -7.51 23.52
CA SER A 194 10.28 -7.12 24.76
C SER A 194 9.54 -6.05 25.59
N PHE A 195 8.30 -5.74 25.22
CA PHE A 195 7.40 -4.81 25.90
C PHE A 195 5.99 -5.42 25.89
N PRO A 196 5.36 -5.63 27.06
CA PRO A 196 3.96 -6.00 27.12
C PRO A 196 3.13 -4.81 26.65
N LEU A 197 2.28 -5.00 25.63
CA LEU A 197 1.31 -3.98 25.23
C LEU A 197 0.39 -3.65 26.42
N SER A 198 0.17 -2.36 26.65
CA SER A 198 -0.70 -1.89 27.73
C SER A 198 -2.16 -2.24 27.40
N SER A 199 -2.98 -2.50 28.41
CA SER A 199 -4.44 -2.68 28.25
C SER A 199 -5.12 -1.52 27.50
N TYR A 200 -4.49 -0.34 27.50
CA TYR A 200 -4.91 0.82 26.74
C TYR A 200 -4.73 0.66 25.22
N ASP A 201 -3.63 0.04 24.77
CA ASP A 201 -3.33 -0.18 23.35
C ASP A 201 -4.31 -1.19 22.73
N VAL A 202 -4.68 -2.21 23.50
CA VAL A 202 -5.71 -3.19 23.14
C VAL A 202 -7.08 -2.54 23.04
N LEU A 203 -7.41 -1.59 23.93
CA LEU A 203 -8.67 -0.86 23.89
C LEU A 203 -8.75 0.12 22.71
N THR A 204 -7.62 0.69 22.31
CA THR A 204 -7.50 1.59 21.17
C THR A 204 -7.65 0.83 19.85
N LEU A 205 -7.07 -0.37 19.75
CA LEU A 205 -7.30 -1.31 18.65
C LEU A 205 -8.77 -1.76 18.56
N LYS A 206 -9.44 -1.91 19.72
CA LYS A 206 -10.86 -2.28 19.84
C LYS A 206 -11.82 -1.17 19.38
N THR A 207 -11.45 0.11 19.49
CA THR A 207 -12.32 1.25 19.17
C THR A 207 -12.14 1.82 17.75
N GLU A 208 -10.94 1.74 17.19
CA GLU A 208 -10.62 2.38 15.89
C GLU A 208 -10.70 1.44 14.67
N GLY A 209 -11.04 0.15 14.85
CA GLY A 209 -11.18 -0.80 13.75
C GLY A 209 -9.99 -0.77 12.79
N TYR A 210 -8.79 -1.12 13.29
CA TYR A 210 -7.53 -1.23 12.53
C TYR A 210 -7.34 -0.21 11.38
N ARG A 211 -7.50 1.09 11.65
CA ARG A 211 -7.09 2.15 10.70
C ARG A 211 -5.75 2.81 11.01
N HIS A 212 -5.17 2.60 12.18
CA HIS A 212 -3.86 3.15 12.53
C HIS A 212 -3.09 2.21 13.47
N LEU A 213 -2.14 1.46 12.92
CA LEU A 213 -0.98 0.98 13.67
C LEU A 213 0.18 1.92 13.33
N SER A 214 0.22 3.07 14.02
CA SER A 214 1.37 3.99 13.99
C SER A 214 1.52 4.66 15.34
N GLY A 215 2.52 4.20 16.10
CA GLY A 215 3.32 4.96 17.07
C GLY A 215 2.68 5.48 18.36
N SER A 216 3.18 4.99 19.50
CA SER A 216 3.28 5.81 20.72
C SER A 216 4.55 5.48 21.54
N HIS A 217 5.53 6.39 21.40
CA HIS A 217 6.45 6.93 22.42
C HIS A 217 7.47 6.06 23.20
N GLY A 218 8.77 6.41 23.01
CA GLY A 218 9.78 6.45 24.08
C GLY A 218 9.73 7.81 24.85
N PRO A 219 10.64 8.12 25.81
CA PRO A 219 12.03 7.64 25.90
C PRO A 219 12.56 7.31 27.32
N SER A 220 13.59 6.45 27.40
CA SER A 220 14.72 6.62 28.34
C SER A 220 15.85 5.63 28.03
N SER A 221 17.03 6.16 27.74
CA SER A 221 18.32 5.45 27.89
C SER A 221 18.78 5.59 29.36
N PRO A 222 19.93 5.03 29.80
CA PRO A 222 20.72 3.89 29.32
C PRO A 222 21.05 2.91 30.47
N SER A 223 21.42 1.65 30.19
CA SER A 223 22.52 0.98 30.92
C SER A 223 22.91 -0.36 30.30
N SER A 224 24.22 -0.52 30.23
CA SER A 224 25.03 -1.68 29.87
C SER A 224 24.61 -2.97 30.57
N LEU A 225 24.85 -4.13 29.94
CA LEU A 225 25.55 -5.27 30.55
C LEU A 225 25.80 -6.38 29.51
N THR A 226 27.09 -6.56 29.25
CA THR A 226 27.78 -7.80 28.89
C THR A 226 27.21 -9.05 29.56
N LEU A 227 26.99 -10.09 28.77
CA LEU A 227 27.75 -11.36 28.78
C LEU A 227 27.49 -12.12 27.47
#